data_AF-A0A2S9GTV9-F1
#
_entry.id   AF-A0A2S9GTV9-F1
#
_cell.length_a   1.000
_cell.length_b   1.000
_cell.length_c   1.000
_cell.angle_alpha   90.00
_cell.angle_beta   90.00
_cell.angle_gamma   90.00
#
_symmetry.space_group_name_H-M   'P 1'
#
loop_
_entity.id
_entity.type
_entity.pdbx_description
1 polymer ?
#
loop_
_entity_poly.entity_id
_entity_poly.type
_entity_poly.pdbx_seq_one_letter_code
_entity_poly.pdbx_strand_id
1 'polypeptide(L)'
;MAIKLHGWRRIALVLSVSWITVTASFAAANYFGGSDGYFVYQSMPMGSKIEGNVVTFQDGRKVRLPIEPDTKPWEVDWSKQVGVPKLPEIRWPRFLIIGIFFPFLLWLFVEISAVVVRWIAVGFRDSKSRSDK
;
A
#
# COMPACT_ATOMS: atom_id res chain seq x y z
N MET A 1 25.76 -2.87 -20.26
CA MET A 1 25.17 -1.77 -21.06
C MET A 1 24.65 -0.71 -20.07
N ALA A 2 25.35 0.40 -19.89
CA ALA A 2 24.99 1.41 -18.89
C ALA A 2 23.98 2.40 -19.48
N ILE A 3 22.75 2.38 -18.98
CA ILE A 3 21.71 3.34 -19.40
C ILE A 3 22.11 4.72 -18.86
N LYS A 4 22.45 5.65 -19.77
CA LYS A 4 22.81 7.02 -19.41
C LYS A 4 21.53 7.80 -19.02
N LEU A 5 21.14 7.71 -17.74
CA LEU A 5 20.00 8.45 -17.21
C LEU A 5 20.32 9.96 -17.13
N HIS A 6 19.46 10.77 -17.74
CA HIS A 6 19.47 12.24 -17.66
C HIS A 6 19.37 12.70 -16.19
N GLY A 7 19.99 13.85 -15.83
CA GLY A 7 20.07 14.31 -14.43
C GLY A 7 18.73 14.33 -13.69
N TRP A 8 17.67 14.84 -14.32
CA TRP A 8 16.32 14.84 -13.76
C TRP A 8 15.72 13.46 -13.54
N ARG A 9 16.02 12.50 -14.41
CA ARG A 9 15.54 11.11 -14.26
C ARG A 9 16.22 10.41 -13.09
N ARG A 10 17.47 10.79 -12.75
CA ARG A 10 18.15 10.30 -11.55
C ARG A 10 17.49 10.83 -10.28
N ILE A 11 17.14 12.11 -10.24
CA ILE A 11 16.45 12.71 -9.09
C ILE A 11 15.09 12.06 -8.88
N ALA A 12 14.30 11.89 -9.96
CA ALA A 12 13.01 11.20 -9.89
C ALA A 12 13.15 9.78 -9.32
N LEU A 13 14.15 9.03 -9.80
CA LEU A 13 14.40 7.66 -9.35
C LEU A 13 14.81 7.61 -7.87
N VAL A 14 15.67 8.53 -7.42
CA VAL A 14 16.07 8.64 -6.00
C VAL A 14 14.86 8.96 -5.11
N LEU A 15 13.97 9.86 -5.55
CA LEU A 15 12.75 10.18 -4.82
C LEU A 15 11.78 9.00 -4.76
N SER A 16 11.61 8.26 -5.86
CA SER A 16 10.77 7.06 -5.87
C SER A 16 11.30 5.96 -4.94
N VAL A 17 12.61 5.70 -4.95
CA VAL A 17 13.24 4.72 -4.05
C VAL A 17 13.10 5.17 -2.59
N SER A 18 13.29 6.45 -2.31
CA SER A 18 13.12 7.01 -0.97
C SER A 18 11.67 6.86 -0.49
N TRP A 19 10.68 7.12 -1.35
CA TRP A 19 9.26 6.96 -1.04
C TRP A 19 8.88 5.51 -0.73
N ILE A 20 9.34 4.56 -1.55
CA ILE A 20 9.12 3.13 -1.31
C ILE A 20 9.74 2.73 0.03
N THR A 21 10.94 3.22 0.34
CA THR A 21 11.64 2.93 1.59
C THR A 21 10.87 3.45 2.80
N VAL A 22 10.36 4.69 2.74
CA VAL A 22 9.54 5.29 3.82
C VAL A 22 8.23 4.52 3.99
N THR A 23 7.55 4.18 2.89
CA THR A 23 6.27 3.47 2.93
C THR A 23 6.44 2.04 3.47
N ALA A 24 7.51 1.36 3.06
CA ALA A 24 7.87 0.04 3.58
C ALA A 24 8.23 0.08 5.07
N SER A 25 9.00 1.09 5.50
CA SER A 25 9.35 1.29 6.91
C SER A 25 8.12 1.56 7.76
N PHE A 26 7.19 2.39 7.26
CA PHE A 26 5.94 2.67 7.95
C PHE A 26 5.02 1.44 8.03
N ALA A 27 4.92 0.66 6.94
CA ALA A 27 4.18 -0.60 6.95
C ALA A 27 4.79 -1.61 7.94
N ALA A 28 6.13 -1.72 7.97
CA ALA A 28 6.86 -2.58 8.91
C ALA A 28 6.64 -2.14 10.36
N ALA A 29 6.68 -0.84 10.65
CA ALA A 29 6.41 -0.31 11.99
C ALA A 29 5.00 -0.67 12.48
N ASN A 30 3.99 -0.57 11.60
CA ASN A 30 2.63 -1.00 11.93
C ASN A 30 2.53 -2.52 12.12
N TYR A 31 3.28 -3.31 11.34
CA TYR A 31 3.30 -4.76 11.42
C TYR A 31 3.91 -5.27 12.73
N PHE A 32 5.08 -4.76 13.10
CA PHE A 32 5.79 -5.15 14.33
C PHE A 32 5.22 -4.49 15.59
N GLY A 33 4.56 -3.33 15.46
CA GLY A 33 3.97 -2.60 16.58
C GLY A 33 2.67 -3.20 17.11
N GLY A 34 2.08 -4.19 16.42
CA GLY A 34 0.85 -4.85 16.85
C GLY A 34 -0.37 -3.93 16.90
N SER A 35 -0.30 -2.73 16.33
CA SER A 35 -1.42 -1.78 16.24
C SER A 35 -2.20 -1.99 14.96
N ASP A 36 -3.53 -1.88 15.03
CA ASP A 36 -4.35 -1.74 13.82
C ASP A 36 -4.01 -0.42 13.13
N GLY A 37 -3.32 -0.52 12.01
CA GLY A 37 -2.74 0.60 11.28
C GLY A 37 -3.35 0.74 9.89
N TYR A 38 -2.93 1.77 9.17
CA TYR A 38 -3.42 2.04 7.82
C TYR A 38 -3.14 0.87 6.84
N PHE A 39 -1.99 0.21 7.02
CA PHE A 39 -1.49 -0.88 6.18
C PHE A 39 -1.67 -2.28 6.77
N VAL A 40 -1.95 -2.39 8.06
CA VAL A 40 -1.97 -3.67 8.77
C VAL A 40 -3.24 -3.75 9.59
N TYR A 41 -3.93 -4.87 9.52
CA TYR A 41 -5.06 -5.16 10.39
C TYR A 41 -4.86 -6.50 11.04
N GLN A 42 -5.33 -6.62 12.27
CA GLN A 42 -5.35 -7.89 12.98
C GLN A 42 -6.49 -8.75 12.44
N SER A 43 -6.15 -9.80 11.71
CA SER A 43 -7.12 -10.76 11.19
C SER A 43 -7.01 -12.10 11.93
N MET A 44 -7.95 -12.99 11.61
CA MET A 44 -8.23 -14.29 12.23
C MET A 44 -7.02 -15.03 12.83
N PRO A 45 -7.25 -15.82 13.89
CA PRO A 45 -6.24 -16.76 14.39
C PRO A 45 -5.89 -17.83 13.34
N MET A 46 -4.69 -17.77 12.75
CA MET A 46 -4.19 -18.79 11.82
C MET A 46 -4.03 -20.15 12.50
N GLY A 47 -4.38 -21.21 11.77
CA GLY A 47 -4.23 -22.58 12.24
C GLY A 47 -5.23 -22.99 13.33
N SER A 48 -6.21 -22.14 13.64
CA SER A 48 -7.28 -22.49 14.56
C SER A 48 -8.41 -23.24 13.86
N LYS A 49 -8.99 -24.23 14.54
CA LYS A 49 -10.20 -24.92 14.10
C LYS A 49 -11.39 -24.24 14.75
N ILE A 50 -12.29 -23.71 13.94
CA ILE A 50 -13.51 -23.04 14.39
C ILE A 50 -14.66 -24.02 14.23
N GLU A 51 -15.25 -24.43 15.34
CA GLU A 51 -16.43 -25.29 15.38
C GLU A 51 -17.54 -24.55 16.13
N GLY A 52 -18.44 -23.93 15.37
CA GLY A 52 -19.49 -23.06 15.89
C GLY A 52 -18.92 -21.91 16.72
N ASN A 53 -19.29 -21.86 18.01
CA ASN A 53 -18.83 -20.82 18.93
C ASN A 53 -17.51 -21.15 19.66
N VAL A 54 -16.81 -22.23 19.30
CA VAL A 54 -15.55 -22.63 19.94
C VAL A 54 -14.40 -22.52 18.94
N VAL A 55 -13.35 -21.79 19.33
CA VAL A 55 -12.08 -21.74 18.62
C VAL A 55 -11.10 -22.65 19.33
N THR A 56 -10.62 -23.68 18.63
CA THR A 56 -9.54 -24.56 19.10
C THR A 56 -8.24 -24.14 18.43
N PHE A 57 -7.24 -23.79 19.22
CA PHE A 57 -5.92 -23.42 18.74
C PHE A 57 -5.03 -24.66 18.58
N GLN A 58 -3.93 -24.53 17.83
CA GLN A 58 -2.97 -25.62 17.62
C GLN A 58 -2.29 -26.10 18.93
N ASP A 59 -2.27 -25.23 19.94
CA ASP A 59 -1.76 -25.54 21.29
C ASP A 59 -2.80 -26.26 22.18
N GLY A 60 -3.96 -26.62 21.63
CA GLY A 60 -5.04 -27.30 22.35
C GLY A 60 -5.92 -26.39 23.20
N ARG A 61 -5.63 -25.07 23.28
CA ARG A 61 -6.50 -24.12 23.97
C ARG A 61 -7.84 -24.02 23.25
N LYS A 62 -8.92 -23.94 24.02
CA LYS A 62 -10.28 -23.73 23.52
C LYS A 62 -10.83 -22.44 24.09
N VAL A 63 -11.20 -21.50 23.22
CA VAL A 63 -11.84 -20.24 23.60
C VAL A 63 -13.27 -20.26 23.08
N ARG A 64 -14.24 -20.06 23.98
CA ARG A 64 -15.64 -19.84 23.61
C ARG A 64 -15.83 -18.38 23.22
N LEU A 65 -16.31 -18.18 22.00
CA LEU A 65 -16.69 -16.87 21.49
C LEU A 65 -18.14 -16.55 21.90
N PRO A 66 -18.44 -15.30 22.28
CA PRO A 66 -19.79 -14.84 22.58
C PRO A 66 -20.56 -14.51 21.29
N ILE A 67 -20.71 -15.48 20.40
CA ILE A 67 -21.41 -15.37 19.11
C ILE A 67 -22.34 -16.57 18.90
N GLU A 68 -23.29 -16.42 17.99
CA GLU A 68 -24.23 -17.47 17.62
C GLU A 68 -23.49 -18.65 16.96
N PRO A 69 -23.96 -19.90 17.16
CA PRO A 69 -23.23 -21.11 16.74
C PRO A 69 -23.06 -21.24 15.22
N ASP A 70 -23.85 -20.50 14.45
CA ASP A 70 -23.97 -20.52 13.00
C ASP A 70 -23.30 -19.32 12.32
N THR A 71 -22.71 -18.41 13.11
CA THR A 71 -21.94 -17.29 12.57
C THR A 71 -20.71 -17.81 11.82
N LYS A 72 -20.54 -17.40 10.56
CA LYS A 72 -19.38 -17.82 9.78
C LYS A 72 -18.11 -17.13 10.30
N PRO A 73 -16.94 -17.78 10.22
CA PRO A 73 -15.69 -17.20 10.72
C PRO A 73 -15.40 -15.78 10.23
N TRP A 74 -15.67 -15.49 8.95
CA TRP A 74 -15.39 -14.18 8.33
C TRP A 74 -16.37 -13.08 8.74
N GLU A 75 -17.47 -13.42 9.38
CA GLU A 75 -18.44 -12.47 9.95
C GLU A 75 -18.08 -12.08 11.39
N VAL A 76 -17.18 -12.82 12.03
CA VAL A 76 -16.72 -12.54 13.38
C VAL A 76 -15.77 -11.35 13.37
N ASP A 77 -16.08 -10.34 14.18
CA ASP A 77 -15.16 -9.24 14.45
C ASP A 77 -14.07 -9.70 15.43
N TRP A 78 -13.03 -10.34 14.88
CA TRP A 78 -11.89 -10.86 15.63
C TRP A 78 -11.15 -9.79 16.42
N SER A 79 -11.23 -8.52 15.99
CA SER A 79 -10.60 -7.40 16.68
C SER A 79 -11.14 -7.19 18.11
N LYS A 80 -12.39 -7.58 18.36
CA LYS A 80 -13.06 -7.43 19.66
C LYS A 80 -12.93 -8.64 20.58
N GLN A 81 -12.37 -9.75 20.09
CA GLN A 81 -12.29 -10.99 20.85
C GLN A 81 -11.04 -10.98 21.76
N VAL A 82 -11.29 -10.99 23.07
CA VAL A 82 -10.24 -11.00 24.11
C VAL A 82 -9.73 -12.43 24.29
N GLY A 83 -8.41 -12.63 24.32
CA GLY A 83 -7.79 -13.94 24.56
C GLY A 83 -7.53 -14.78 23.29
N VAL A 84 -7.90 -14.27 22.12
CA VAL A 84 -7.54 -14.88 20.83
C VAL A 84 -6.21 -14.28 20.36
N PRO A 85 -5.15 -15.09 20.12
CA PRO A 85 -3.94 -14.59 19.46
C PRO A 85 -4.27 -14.16 18.04
N LYS A 86 -4.04 -12.89 17.74
CA LYS A 86 -4.29 -12.29 16.43
C LYS A 86 -2.98 -12.18 15.68
N LEU A 87 -3.04 -12.32 14.36
CA LEU A 87 -1.87 -12.11 13.51
C LEU A 87 -2.03 -10.81 12.73
N PRO A 88 -0.98 -9.97 12.68
CA PRO A 88 -0.97 -8.82 11.80
C PRO A 88 -0.97 -9.29 10.34
N GLU A 89 -1.92 -8.81 9.55
CA GLU A 89 -1.98 -9.07 8.12
C GLU A 89 -1.80 -7.77 7.33
N ILE A 90 -0.94 -7.81 6.32
CA ILE A 90 -0.66 -6.66 5.46
C ILE A 90 -1.81 -6.50 4.46
N ARG A 91 -2.38 -5.30 4.40
CA ARG A 91 -3.33 -4.88 3.36
C ARG A 91 -2.58 -4.66 2.04
N TRP A 92 -2.20 -5.76 1.40
CA TRP A 92 -1.48 -5.77 0.12
C TRP A 92 -2.05 -4.80 -0.92
N PRO A 93 -3.39 -4.68 -1.11
CA PRO A 93 -3.92 -3.72 -2.09
C PRO A 93 -3.55 -2.27 -1.77
N ARG A 94 -3.66 -1.85 -0.50
CA ARG A 94 -3.31 -0.49 -0.08
C ARG A 94 -1.82 -0.23 -0.19
N PHE A 95 -1.01 -1.22 0.20
CA PHE A 95 0.43 -1.13 0.08
C PHE A 95 0.87 -1.02 -1.40
N LEU A 96 0.30 -1.82 -2.30
CA LEU A 96 0.59 -1.75 -3.73
C LEU A 96 0.16 -0.41 -4.35
N ILE A 97 -1.03 0.09 -3.99
CA ILE A 97 -1.54 1.36 -4.51
C ILE A 97 -0.66 2.54 -4.10
N ILE A 98 -0.33 2.64 -2.81
CA ILE A 98 0.37 3.82 -2.26
C ILE A 98 1.88 3.68 -2.35
N GLY A 99 2.41 2.49 -2.09
CA GLY A 99 3.84 2.22 -2.10
C GLY A 99 4.41 2.17 -3.51
N ILE A 100 3.66 1.63 -4.48
CA ILE A 100 4.18 1.38 -5.84
C ILE A 100 3.48 2.25 -6.89
N PHE A 101 2.14 2.26 -6.93
CA PHE A 101 1.40 2.95 -7.99
C PHE A 101 1.44 4.47 -7.88
N PHE A 102 1.34 5.01 -6.67
CA PHE A 102 1.35 6.46 -6.44
C PHE A 102 2.62 7.16 -6.93
N PRO A 103 3.86 6.71 -6.62
CA PRO A 103 5.06 7.34 -7.16
C PRO A 103 5.16 7.22 -8.68
N PHE A 104 4.64 6.14 -9.27
CA PHE A 104 4.57 5.99 -10.72
C PHE A 104 3.60 6.99 -11.36
N LEU A 105 2.42 7.19 -10.76
CA LEU A 105 1.44 8.19 -11.22
C LEU A 105 1.99 9.62 -11.12
N LEU A 106 2.68 9.95 -10.02
CA LEU A 106 3.34 11.25 -9.87
C LEU A 106 4.40 11.48 -10.96
N TRP A 107 5.22 10.45 -11.23
CA TRP A 107 6.22 10.54 -12.29
C TRP A 107 5.58 10.76 -13.67
N LEU A 108 4.53 9.99 -13.97
CA LEU A 108 3.81 10.08 -15.24
C LEU A 108 3.16 11.46 -15.40
N PHE A 109 2.57 12.01 -14.34
CA PHE A 109 2.02 13.36 -14.32
C PHE A 109 3.08 14.43 -14.63
N VAL A 110 4.30 14.29 -14.08
CA VAL A 110 5.41 15.21 -14.36
C VAL A 110 5.87 15.11 -15.82
N GLU A 111 6.01 13.91 -16.39
CA GLU A 111 6.37 13.73 -17.81
C GLU A 111 5.30 14.31 -18.75
N ILE A 112 4.00 14.06 -18.48
CA ILE A 112 2.91 14.67 -19.26
C ILE A 112 2.99 16.19 -19.19
N SER A 113 3.16 16.75 -17.99
CA SER A 113 3.28 18.20 -17.79
C SER A 113 4.45 18.78 -18.58
N ALA A 114 5.61 18.10 -18.59
CA ALA A 114 6.78 18.52 -19.35
C ALA A 114 6.55 18.48 -20.87
N VAL A 115 5.84 17.46 -21.37
CA VAL A 115 5.48 17.36 -22.79
C VAL A 115 4.55 18.51 -23.20
N VAL A 116 3.54 18.80 -22.38
CA VAL A 116 2.61 19.92 -22.62
C VAL A 116 3.36 21.25 -22.67
N VAL A 117 4.24 21.51 -21.71
CA VAL A 117 5.05 22.75 -21.69
C VAL A 117 5.93 22.86 -22.94
N ARG A 118 6.56 21.77 -23.39
CA ARG A 118 7.35 21.76 -24.63
C ARG A 118 6.50 22.07 -25.85
N TRP A 119 5.31 21.47 -25.94
CA TRP A 119 4.40 21.69 -27.05
C TRP A 119 3.94 23.15 -27.12
N ILE A 120 3.59 23.74 -25.97
CA ILE A 120 3.25 25.16 -25.85
C ILE A 120 4.42 26.05 -26.28
N ALA A 121 5.63 25.78 -25.78
CA ALA A 121 6.82 26.55 -26.12
C ALA A 121 7.15 26.51 -27.62
N VAL A 122 6.99 25.36 -28.27
CA VAL A 122 7.15 25.22 -29.73
C VAL A 122 6.09 26.03 -30.47
N GLY A 123 4.82 25.92 -30.06
CA GLY A 123 3.72 26.68 -30.68
C GLY A 123 3.93 28.20 -30.64
N PHE A 124 4.43 28.73 -29.52
CA PHE A 124 4.78 30.16 -29.40
C PHE A 124 6.02 30.57 -30.21
N ARG A 125 6.98 29.66 -30.41
CA ARG A 125 8.17 29.95 -31.21
C ARG A 125 7.82 30.05 -32.69
N ASP A 126 6.93 29.18 -33.16
CA ASP A 126 6.48 29.16 -34.55
C ASP A 126 5.54 30.34 -34.87
N SER A 127 4.72 30.79 -33.91
CA SER A 127 3.88 31.98 -34.10
C SER A 127 4.70 33.27 -34.19
N LYS A 128 5.77 33.40 -33.38
CA LYS A 128 6.67 34.55 -33.42
C LYS A 128 7.43 34.64 -34.76
N SER A 129 7.94 33.51 -35.27
CA SER A 129 8.62 33.44 -36.57
C SER A 129 7.74 33.87 -37.76
N ARG A 130 6.40 33.80 -37.62
CA ARG A 130 5.45 34.14 -38.68
C ARG A 130 5.00 35.60 -38.62
N SER A 131 5.16 36.26 -37.48
CA SER A 131 4.86 37.69 -37.29
C SER A 131 6.01 38.61 -37.74
N ASP A 132 7.23 38.09 -37.80
CA ASP A 132 8.44 38.84 -38.22
C ASP A 132 8.71 38.74 -39.74
N LYS A 133 7.80 38.15 -40.52
CA LYS A 133 7.84 38.10 -42.00
C LYS A 133 6.70 38.91 -42.59
#